data_AF-A0A645GQ03-F1
#
_entry.id   AF-A0A645GQ03-F1
#
_cell.length_a   1.000
_cell.length_b   1.000
_cell.length_c   1.000
_cell.angle_alpha   90.00
_cell.angle_beta   90.00
_cell.angle_gamma   90.00
#
_symmetry.space_group_name_H-M   'P 1'
#
loop_
_entity.id
_entity.type
_entity.pdbx_description
1 polymer ?
#
loop_
_entity_poly.entity_id
_entity_poly.type
_entity_poly.pdbx_seq_one_letter_code
_entity_poly.pdbx_strand_id
1 'polypeptide(L)'
;MSTEERFSVIEEFKPEMASANGGSMNFCYHKLADGLDNPKYDWEIPYVTRTYDNVFKNTFKDMEYCISMMNKCGTLPEYEVFDYGQLSNLAYFKKTGLLTQPIYIQFVPGVMGGFPMNNEGMLFMIDQAKKMLGNDIQYSTVAGGRRMFRYSTMMALQGGNVRVGMEDGLYIKPDGELAVDNAAQVTKIKGILEALDFEIASPDEARELLHLKGGNQVNF
;
A
#
# COMPACT_ATOMS: atom_id res chain seq x y z
N MET A 1 14.15 1.44 -13.06
CA MET A 1 13.88 0.00 -13.17
C MET A 1 12.80 -0.19 -14.21
N SER A 2 12.95 -1.15 -15.11
CA SER A 2 11.90 -1.54 -16.05
C SER A 2 10.75 -2.26 -15.33
N THR A 3 9.66 -2.51 -16.06
CA THR A 3 8.52 -3.28 -15.57
C THR A 3 8.94 -4.72 -15.24
N GLU A 4 9.73 -5.33 -16.11
CA GLU A 4 10.23 -6.70 -15.97
C GLU A 4 11.18 -6.84 -14.78
N GLU A 5 12.09 -5.88 -14.58
CA GLU A 5 12.98 -5.87 -13.42
C GLU A 5 12.18 -5.83 -12.11
N ARG A 6 11.16 -4.97 -12.02
CA ARG A 6 10.31 -4.80 -10.83
C ARG A 6 9.53 -6.06 -10.48
N PHE A 7 9.03 -6.79 -11.48
CA PHE A 7 8.16 -7.95 -11.27
C PHE A 7 8.88 -9.30 -11.32
N SER A 8 10.19 -9.31 -11.65
CA SER A 8 11.03 -10.52 -11.64
C SER A 8 10.96 -11.30 -10.32
N VAL A 9 10.82 -10.58 -9.19
CA VAL A 9 10.70 -11.16 -7.85
C VAL A 9 9.45 -12.00 -7.64
N ILE A 10 8.36 -11.76 -8.39
CA ILE A 10 7.11 -12.53 -8.28
C ILE A 10 7.32 -13.93 -8.82
N GLU A 11 7.94 -14.06 -9.99
CA GLU A 11 8.20 -15.37 -10.61
C GLU A 11 9.29 -16.14 -9.86
N GLU A 12 10.32 -15.43 -9.38
CA GLU A 12 11.42 -16.02 -8.60
C GLU A 12 10.94 -16.55 -7.25
N PHE A 13 10.34 -15.70 -6.41
CA PHE A 13 10.04 -16.05 -5.02
C PHE A 13 8.63 -16.57 -4.81
N LYS A 14 7.71 -16.35 -5.76
CA LYS A 14 6.30 -16.76 -5.67
C LYS A 14 5.70 -16.46 -4.29
N PRO A 15 5.72 -15.20 -3.81
CA PRO A 15 5.25 -14.89 -2.47
C PRO A 15 3.74 -15.16 -2.30
N GLU A 16 3.26 -15.24 -1.07
CA GLU A 16 1.82 -15.36 -0.79
C GLU A 16 1.04 -14.14 -1.30
N MET A 17 1.63 -12.95 -1.15
CA MET A 17 1.06 -11.66 -1.51
C MET A 17 2.17 -10.73 -2.00
N ALA A 18 1.83 -9.80 -2.90
CA ALA A 18 2.74 -8.74 -3.34
C ALA A 18 2.00 -7.51 -3.85
N SER A 19 2.65 -6.34 -3.78
CA SER A 19 2.03 -5.07 -4.16
C SER A 19 1.87 -4.90 -5.67
N ALA A 20 0.69 -4.41 -6.07
CA ALA A 20 0.29 -4.18 -7.46
C ALA A 20 -0.27 -2.76 -7.59
N ASN A 21 0.49 -1.87 -8.23
CA ASN A 21 0.13 -0.45 -8.32
C ASN A 21 -0.99 -0.20 -9.33
N GLY A 22 -2.02 0.54 -8.90
CA GLY A 22 -3.28 0.75 -9.63
C GLY A 22 -3.22 1.72 -10.83
N GLY A 23 -2.06 2.34 -11.10
CA GLY A 23 -1.91 3.20 -12.28
C GLY A 23 -0.62 4.02 -12.30
N SER A 24 -0.43 4.74 -13.42
CA SER A 24 0.68 5.68 -13.57
C SER A 24 0.35 7.01 -12.91
N MET A 25 1.31 7.61 -12.24
CA MET A 25 1.13 8.91 -11.56
C MET A 25 2.46 9.63 -11.35
N ASN A 26 2.38 10.91 -11.02
CA ASN A 26 3.50 11.58 -10.37
C ASN A 26 3.62 11.01 -8.96
N PHE A 27 4.84 10.65 -8.53
CA PHE A 27 5.11 10.22 -7.16
C PHE A 27 6.33 11.01 -6.70
N CYS A 28 6.09 12.11 -5.99
CA CYS A 28 7.13 13.09 -5.77
C CYS A 28 7.34 13.38 -4.28
N TYR A 29 8.59 13.25 -3.84
CA TYR A 29 9.01 13.50 -2.46
C TYR A 29 10.34 14.27 -2.40
N HIS A 30 10.66 15.02 -3.46
CA HIS A 30 11.89 15.83 -3.57
C HIS A 30 12.16 16.72 -2.36
N LYS A 31 11.10 17.25 -1.71
CA LYS A 31 11.20 18.12 -0.53
C LYS A 31 11.84 17.45 0.70
N LEU A 32 11.99 16.13 0.73
CA LEU A 32 12.77 15.48 1.79
C LEU A 32 14.24 15.90 1.73
N ALA A 33 14.74 16.33 0.57
CA ALA A 33 16.09 16.89 0.44
C ALA A 33 16.29 18.17 1.26
N ASP A 34 15.23 18.96 1.50
CA ASP A 34 15.30 20.20 2.29
C ASP A 34 15.68 19.94 3.76
N GLY A 35 15.50 18.71 4.26
CA GLY A 35 15.83 18.28 5.62
C GLY A 35 17.06 17.36 5.71
N LEU A 36 17.75 17.10 4.60
CA LEU A 36 18.94 16.24 4.55
C LEU A 36 20.22 17.09 4.59
N ASP A 37 20.60 17.56 5.78
CA ASP A 37 21.77 18.43 5.97
C ASP A 37 23.11 17.72 5.68
N ASN A 38 23.18 16.41 5.97
CA ASN A 38 24.41 15.61 5.87
C ASN A 38 24.11 14.22 5.28
N PRO A 39 23.92 14.09 3.95
CA PRO A 39 23.78 12.79 3.32
C PRO A 39 25.05 11.96 3.54
N LYS A 40 24.88 10.67 3.85
CA LYS A 40 25.98 9.74 4.06
C LYS A 40 26.57 9.24 2.75
N TYR A 41 25.75 9.17 1.70
CA TYR A 41 26.09 8.67 0.39
C TYR A 41 25.68 9.65 -0.70
N ASP A 42 26.51 9.74 -1.74
CA ASP A 42 26.34 10.67 -2.86
C ASP A 42 25.03 10.47 -3.64
N TRP A 43 24.41 9.29 -3.53
CA TRP A 43 23.17 8.98 -4.24
C TRP A 43 21.91 9.51 -3.56
N GLU A 44 21.95 9.85 -2.26
CA GLU A 44 20.74 10.15 -1.47
C GLU A 44 20.00 11.39 -2.00
N ILE A 45 20.69 12.52 -2.15
CA ILE A 45 20.09 13.76 -2.65
C ILE A 45 19.62 13.60 -4.11
N PRO A 46 20.42 13.08 -5.06
CA PRO A 46 19.96 12.81 -6.42
C PRO A 46 18.76 11.86 -6.49
N TYR A 47 18.71 10.84 -5.63
CA TYR A 47 17.63 9.86 -5.59
C TYR A 47 16.29 10.47 -5.20
N VAL A 48 16.29 11.38 -4.23
CA VAL A 48 15.06 12.04 -3.78
C VAL A 48 14.68 13.17 -4.74
N THR A 49 15.63 14.01 -5.15
CA THR A 49 15.35 15.19 -5.99
C THR A 49 14.88 14.83 -7.40
N ARG A 50 15.38 13.73 -7.99
CA ARG A 50 14.91 13.25 -9.31
C ARG A 50 13.41 12.95 -9.35
N THR A 51 12.74 12.77 -8.20
CA THR A 51 11.30 12.50 -8.16
C THR A 51 10.46 13.68 -8.63
N TYR A 52 11.04 14.87 -8.76
CA TYR A 52 10.38 16.04 -9.34
C TYR A 52 10.01 15.86 -10.82
N ASP A 53 10.81 15.09 -11.57
CA ASP A 53 10.64 14.85 -13.01
C ASP A 53 10.51 13.35 -13.33
N ASN A 54 9.99 12.56 -12.38
CA ASN A 54 9.84 11.12 -12.55
C ASN A 54 8.36 10.71 -12.52
N VAL A 55 7.95 9.91 -13.50
CA VAL A 55 6.64 9.25 -13.51
C VAL A 55 6.77 7.88 -12.87
N PHE A 56 5.93 7.61 -11.88
CA PHE A 56 5.77 6.25 -11.38
C PHE A 56 4.87 5.48 -12.36
N LYS A 57 5.51 4.82 -13.33
CA LYS A 57 4.85 4.18 -14.48
C LYS A 57 4.23 2.83 -14.10
N ASN A 58 2.90 2.75 -14.26
CA ASN A 58 2.11 1.51 -14.29
C ASN A 58 1.01 1.69 -15.36
N THR A 59 1.36 1.48 -16.62
CA THR A 59 0.39 1.52 -17.73
C THR A 59 -0.54 0.31 -17.64
N PHE A 60 -1.66 0.31 -18.37
CA PHE A 60 -2.53 -0.88 -18.44
C PHE A 60 -1.77 -2.15 -18.85
N LYS A 61 -0.80 -2.05 -19.78
CA LYS A 61 0.05 -3.19 -20.15
C LYS A 61 0.92 -3.67 -18.99
N ASP A 62 1.47 -2.75 -18.19
CA ASP A 62 2.28 -3.11 -17.02
C ASP A 62 1.41 -3.77 -15.94
N MET A 63 0.20 -3.24 -15.72
CA MET A 63 -0.77 -3.79 -14.76
C MET A 63 -1.24 -5.18 -15.20
N GLU A 64 -1.59 -5.36 -16.47
CA GLU A 64 -1.99 -6.66 -17.02
C GLU A 64 -0.88 -7.70 -16.86
N TYR A 65 0.36 -7.33 -17.19
CA TYR A 65 1.53 -8.19 -17.01
C TYR A 65 1.72 -8.59 -15.54
N CYS A 66 1.67 -7.62 -14.63
CA CYS A 66 1.80 -7.84 -13.19
C CYS A 66 0.73 -8.79 -12.64
N ILE A 67 -0.55 -8.48 -12.89
CA ILE A 67 -1.68 -9.25 -12.36
C ILE A 67 -1.69 -10.66 -12.97
N SER A 68 -1.39 -10.80 -14.26
CA SER A 68 -1.27 -12.11 -14.90
C SER A 68 -0.16 -12.95 -14.28
N MET A 69 0.99 -12.35 -13.98
CA MET A 69 2.11 -13.04 -13.33
C MET A 69 1.77 -13.48 -11.90
N MET A 70 1.12 -12.60 -11.14
CA MET A 70 0.64 -12.90 -9.80
C MET A 70 -0.39 -14.03 -9.80
N ASN A 71 -1.36 -14.01 -10.72
CA ASN A 71 -2.33 -15.10 -10.90
C ASN A 71 -1.63 -16.42 -11.24
N LYS A 72 -0.64 -16.41 -12.15
CA LYS A 72 0.16 -17.60 -12.51
C LYS A 72 0.89 -18.19 -11.29
N CYS A 73 1.35 -17.36 -10.36
CA CYS A 73 2.13 -17.77 -9.20
C CYS A 73 1.29 -18.07 -7.95
N GLY A 74 -0.03 -17.88 -8.01
CA GLY A 74 -0.90 -17.93 -6.83
C GLY A 74 -0.56 -16.85 -5.80
N THR A 75 -0.02 -15.72 -6.25
CA THR A 75 0.31 -14.56 -5.41
C THR A 75 -0.89 -13.63 -5.40
N LEU A 76 -1.39 -13.28 -4.22
CA LEU A 76 -2.47 -12.31 -4.08
C LEU A 76 -1.95 -10.89 -4.38
N PRO A 77 -2.59 -10.12 -5.27
CA PRO A 77 -2.24 -8.72 -5.47
C PRO A 77 -2.78 -7.85 -4.31
N GLU A 78 -1.88 -7.12 -3.64
CA GLU A 78 -2.26 -5.96 -2.83
C GLU A 78 -2.38 -4.74 -3.75
N TYR A 79 -3.61 -4.31 -4.06
CA TYR A 79 -3.81 -3.22 -5.01
C TYR A 79 -3.55 -1.86 -4.35
N GLU A 80 -2.39 -1.28 -4.65
CA GLU A 80 -2.00 0.06 -4.18
C GLU A 80 -2.76 1.13 -4.97
N VAL A 81 -3.65 1.85 -4.30
CA VAL A 81 -4.54 2.86 -4.89
C VAL A 81 -4.22 4.23 -4.33
N PHE A 82 -3.68 5.08 -5.20
CA PHE A 82 -3.24 6.43 -4.89
C PHE A 82 -4.20 7.51 -5.36
N ASP A 83 -5.20 7.17 -6.19
CA ASP A 83 -6.21 8.13 -6.65
C ASP A 83 -7.47 7.43 -7.19
N TYR A 84 -8.58 8.16 -7.31
CA TYR A 84 -9.89 7.67 -7.74
C TYR A 84 -9.85 7.01 -9.13
N GLY A 85 -9.08 7.57 -10.06
CA GLY A 85 -8.92 6.99 -11.40
C GLY A 85 -8.35 5.56 -11.38
N GLN A 86 -7.55 5.23 -10.38
CA GLN A 86 -6.96 3.90 -10.25
C GLN A 86 -7.99 2.84 -9.83
N LEU A 87 -9.04 3.21 -9.09
CA LEU A 87 -10.20 2.33 -8.87
C LEU A 87 -10.90 1.98 -10.18
N SER A 88 -11.00 2.94 -11.10
CA SER A 88 -11.59 2.71 -12.43
C SER A 88 -10.73 1.76 -13.28
N ASN A 89 -9.40 1.83 -13.14
CA ASN A 89 -8.49 0.88 -13.78
C ASN A 89 -8.71 -0.56 -13.26
N LEU A 90 -8.85 -0.73 -11.93
CA LEU A 90 -9.16 -2.03 -11.34
C LEU A 90 -10.54 -2.53 -11.79
N ALA A 91 -11.54 -1.65 -11.88
CA ALA A 91 -12.87 -2.01 -12.34
C ALA A 91 -12.86 -2.50 -13.80
N TYR A 92 -12.02 -1.90 -14.66
CA TYR A 92 -11.78 -2.40 -16.00
C TYR A 92 -11.23 -3.84 -15.96
N PHE A 93 -10.16 -4.10 -15.20
CA PHE A 93 -9.59 -5.45 -15.12
C PHE A 93 -10.54 -6.46 -14.49
N LYS A 94 -11.37 -6.04 -13.52
CA LYS A 94 -12.43 -6.88 -12.95
C LYS A 94 -13.43 -7.29 -14.04
N LYS A 95 -13.88 -6.34 -14.86
CA LYS A 95 -14.80 -6.59 -15.98
C LYS A 95 -14.21 -7.52 -17.04
N THR A 96 -12.90 -7.46 -17.29
CA THR A 96 -12.22 -8.38 -18.22
C THR A 96 -12.06 -9.80 -17.66
N GLY A 97 -12.32 -10.02 -16.38
CA GLY A 97 -12.12 -11.30 -15.70
C GLY A 97 -10.67 -11.55 -15.26
N LEU A 98 -9.79 -10.54 -15.32
CA LEU A 98 -8.39 -10.68 -14.94
C LEU A 98 -8.19 -10.71 -13.41
N LEU A 99 -9.07 -10.06 -12.65
CA LEU A 99 -9.02 -10.10 -11.19
C LEU A 99 -9.73 -11.37 -10.71
N THR A 100 -9.01 -12.49 -10.66
CA THR A 100 -9.55 -13.83 -10.33
C THR A 100 -9.46 -14.18 -8.84
N GLN A 101 -8.73 -13.39 -8.06
CA GLN A 101 -8.49 -13.57 -6.63
C GLN A 101 -9.32 -12.55 -5.82
N PRO A 102 -9.49 -12.73 -4.50
CA PRO A 102 -10.10 -11.71 -3.65
C PRO A 102 -9.45 -10.33 -3.86
N ILE A 103 -10.24 -9.27 -3.77
CA ILE A 103 -9.75 -7.91 -3.99
C ILE A 103 -9.36 -7.33 -2.63
N TYR A 104 -8.06 -7.11 -2.44
CA TYR A 104 -7.52 -6.39 -1.29
C TYR A 104 -6.91 -5.06 -1.76
N ILE A 105 -7.46 -3.95 -1.27
CA ILE A 105 -7.04 -2.59 -1.65
C ILE A 105 -6.21 -1.95 -0.54
N GLN A 106 -5.04 -1.43 -0.87
CA GLN A 106 -4.27 -0.56 0.00
C GLN A 106 -4.45 0.89 -0.47
N PHE A 107 -5.16 1.71 0.30
CA PHE A 107 -5.29 3.13 -0.01
C PHE A 107 -4.05 3.89 0.45
N VAL A 108 -3.48 4.71 -0.45
CA VAL A 108 -2.23 5.46 -0.22
C VAL A 108 -2.45 6.99 -0.36
N PRO A 109 -3.19 7.61 0.57
CA PRO A 109 -3.42 9.05 0.58
C PRO A 109 -2.15 9.87 0.85
N GLY A 110 -2.12 11.10 0.33
CA GLY A 110 -1.18 12.14 0.76
C GLY A 110 0.20 12.11 0.08
N VAL A 111 0.43 11.17 -0.83
CA VAL A 111 1.57 11.25 -1.76
C VAL A 111 1.37 12.44 -2.69
N MET A 112 2.42 13.23 -2.94
CA MET A 112 2.32 14.34 -3.89
C MET A 112 2.14 13.80 -5.32
N GLY A 113 0.93 13.95 -5.84
CA GLY A 113 0.47 13.38 -7.11
C GLY A 113 -0.71 12.40 -6.98
N GLY A 114 -1.07 12.01 -5.76
CA GLY A 114 -2.27 11.23 -5.46
C GLY A 114 -3.36 12.03 -4.71
N PHE A 115 -4.40 11.34 -4.25
CA PHE A 115 -5.50 11.98 -3.53
C PHE A 115 -5.05 12.50 -2.15
N PRO A 116 -5.59 13.63 -1.67
CA PRO A 116 -5.14 14.23 -0.42
C PRO A 116 -5.51 13.41 0.81
N MET A 117 -4.64 13.44 1.84
CA MET A 117 -4.91 12.80 3.13
C MET A 117 -5.86 13.65 4.00
N ASN A 118 -7.16 13.45 3.81
CA ASN A 118 -8.27 13.98 4.63
C ASN A 118 -9.39 12.94 4.77
N ASN A 119 -10.27 13.09 5.77
CA ASN A 119 -11.24 12.05 6.11
C ASN A 119 -12.32 11.89 5.03
N GLU A 120 -12.81 13.01 4.50
CA GLU A 120 -13.86 13.05 3.49
C GLU A 120 -13.43 12.31 2.21
N GLY A 121 -12.20 12.54 1.77
CA GLY A 121 -11.60 11.88 0.62
C GLY A 121 -11.43 10.38 0.84
N MET A 122 -11.02 9.95 2.03
CA MET A 122 -10.92 8.51 2.33
C MET A 122 -12.30 7.83 2.32
N LEU A 123 -13.29 8.42 2.99
CA LEU A 123 -14.65 7.88 3.01
C LEU A 123 -15.25 7.81 1.61
N PHE A 124 -15.00 8.83 0.78
CA PHE A 124 -15.35 8.81 -0.63
C PHE A 124 -14.67 7.64 -1.37
N MET A 125 -13.36 7.45 -1.21
CA MET A 125 -12.62 6.36 -1.86
C MET A 125 -13.14 4.97 -1.47
N ILE A 126 -13.45 4.75 -0.18
CA ILE A 126 -14.04 3.49 0.31
C ILE A 126 -15.41 3.25 -0.34
N ASP A 127 -16.30 4.25 -0.33
CA ASP A 127 -17.63 4.15 -0.93
C ASP A 127 -17.55 3.84 -2.43
N GLN A 128 -16.66 4.53 -3.15
CA GLN A 128 -16.47 4.31 -4.58
C GLN A 128 -15.86 2.95 -4.89
N ALA A 129 -14.89 2.50 -4.10
CA ALA A 129 -14.31 1.17 -4.26
C ALA A 129 -15.39 0.09 -4.11
N LYS A 130 -16.26 0.19 -3.10
CA LYS A 130 -17.38 -0.76 -2.90
C LYS A 130 -18.35 -0.77 -4.09
N LYS A 131 -18.72 0.42 -4.60
CA LYS A 131 -19.61 0.55 -5.77
C LYS A 131 -19.02 -0.04 -7.05
N MET A 132 -17.71 0.12 -7.26
CA MET A 132 -17.03 -0.32 -8.49
C MET A 132 -16.57 -1.77 -8.44
N LEU A 133 -16.09 -2.22 -7.29
CA LEU A 133 -15.35 -3.46 -7.12
C LEU A 133 -16.08 -4.49 -6.25
N GLY A 134 -17.26 -4.17 -5.71
CA GLY A 134 -18.07 -5.08 -4.90
C GLY A 134 -18.00 -4.78 -3.40
N ASN A 135 -18.97 -5.29 -2.65
CA ASN A 135 -19.03 -5.10 -1.20
C ASN A 135 -18.16 -6.10 -0.42
N ASP A 136 -17.68 -7.14 -1.09
CA ASP A 136 -16.83 -8.22 -0.58
C ASP A 136 -15.33 -7.88 -0.60
N ILE A 137 -14.98 -6.66 -1.00
CA ILE A 137 -13.59 -6.20 -0.98
C ILE A 137 -13.08 -6.03 0.45
N GLN A 138 -11.82 -6.37 0.65
CA GLN A 138 -11.05 -6.02 1.84
C GLN A 138 -10.21 -4.78 1.52
N TYR A 139 -9.99 -3.93 2.51
CA TYR A 139 -9.19 -2.73 2.31
C TYR A 139 -8.34 -2.39 3.53
N SER A 140 -7.26 -1.67 3.29
CA SER A 140 -6.34 -1.10 4.26
C SER A 140 -6.05 0.36 3.90
N THR A 141 -5.50 1.12 4.84
CA THR A 141 -4.81 2.36 4.53
C THR A 141 -3.41 2.36 5.10
N VAL A 142 -2.56 3.10 4.41
CA VAL A 142 -1.31 3.61 4.93
C VAL A 142 -1.40 5.13 5.03
N ALA A 143 -0.72 5.73 6.01
CA ALA A 143 -0.69 7.18 6.17
C ALA A 143 0.72 7.68 6.45
N GLY A 144 1.17 8.61 5.61
CA GLY A 144 2.52 9.14 5.66
C GLY A 144 2.81 10.00 6.90
N GLY A 145 3.97 9.76 7.51
CA GLY A 145 4.57 10.66 8.51
C GLY A 145 3.80 10.78 9.83
N ARG A 146 3.75 11.99 10.40
CA ARG A 146 3.29 12.22 11.80
C ARG A 146 1.82 11.94 12.07
N ARG A 147 1.01 11.72 11.02
CA ARG A 147 -0.43 11.46 11.13
C ARG A 147 -0.79 9.97 11.04
N MET A 148 0.21 9.09 10.84
CA MET A 148 0.04 7.65 10.62
C MET A 148 -0.99 7.01 11.56
N PHE A 149 -0.72 7.00 12.88
CA PHE A 149 -1.58 6.32 13.85
C PHE A 149 -3.02 6.84 13.87
N ARG A 150 -3.24 8.16 13.75
CA ARG A 150 -4.61 8.73 13.75
C ARG A 150 -5.41 8.24 12.54
N TYR A 151 -4.75 8.13 11.40
CA TYR A 151 -5.39 7.75 10.15
C TYR A 151 -5.59 6.23 10.07
N SER A 152 -4.63 5.43 10.58
CA SER A 152 -4.79 3.99 10.79
C SER A 152 -5.98 3.69 11.70
N THR A 153 -6.11 4.39 12.83
CA THR A 153 -7.28 4.24 13.73
C THR A 153 -8.58 4.61 13.03
N MET A 154 -8.62 5.70 12.26
CA MET A 154 -9.81 6.07 11.48
C MET A 154 -10.19 4.96 10.49
N MET A 155 -9.23 4.34 9.80
CA MET A 155 -9.51 3.23 8.89
C MET A 155 -10.07 2.00 9.61
N ALA A 156 -9.50 1.63 10.77
CA ALA A 156 -10.04 0.54 11.58
C ALA A 156 -11.50 0.79 12.00
N LEU A 157 -11.84 2.03 12.39
CA LEU A 157 -13.21 2.43 12.71
C LEU A 157 -14.16 2.36 11.49
N GLN A 158 -13.65 2.40 10.27
CA GLN A 158 -14.42 2.19 9.03
C GLN A 158 -14.45 0.71 8.59
N GLY A 159 -14.02 -0.21 9.44
CA GLY A 159 -13.97 -1.65 9.14
C GLY A 159 -12.86 -2.07 8.18
N GLY A 160 -11.84 -1.23 8.00
CA GLY A 160 -10.65 -1.56 7.22
C GLY A 160 -9.48 -2.03 8.08
N ASN A 161 -8.44 -2.52 7.42
CA ASN A 161 -7.17 -2.93 8.00
C ASN A 161 -6.19 -1.73 8.09
N VAL A 162 -5.06 -1.92 8.75
CA VAL A 162 -4.07 -0.86 8.95
C VAL A 162 -2.68 -1.29 8.51
N ARG A 163 -1.96 -0.36 7.88
CA ARG A 163 -0.53 -0.48 7.59
C ARG A 163 0.26 0.57 8.39
N VAL A 164 1.32 0.12 9.04
CA VAL A 164 2.34 0.95 9.72
C VAL A 164 3.72 0.42 9.36
N GLY A 165 4.74 1.25 9.48
CA GLY A 165 6.12 0.88 9.19
C GLY A 165 6.99 2.10 8.83
N MET A 166 8.30 1.93 8.97
CA MET A 166 9.28 2.97 8.69
C MET A 166 9.36 3.36 7.21
N GLU A 167 8.84 2.50 6.30
CA GLU A 167 8.61 2.87 4.89
C GLU A 167 7.69 4.09 4.78
N ASP A 168 6.66 4.13 5.63
CA ASP A 168 5.57 5.09 5.53
C ASP A 168 5.76 6.30 6.47
N GLY A 169 6.52 6.12 7.55
CA GLY A 169 6.85 7.22 8.44
C GLY A 169 7.90 6.87 9.48
N LEU A 170 8.80 7.82 9.74
CA LEU A 170 9.94 7.63 10.64
C LEU A 170 9.62 7.94 12.11
N TYR A 171 8.43 8.47 12.41
CA TYR A 171 8.11 9.06 13.72
C TYR A 171 7.20 8.17 14.57
N ILE A 172 7.48 8.08 15.86
CA ILE A 172 6.59 7.45 16.83
C ILE A 172 5.64 8.45 17.49
N LYS A 173 6.01 9.73 17.59
CA LYS A 173 5.18 10.81 18.19
C LYS A 173 5.05 12.03 17.26
N PRO A 174 3.97 12.83 17.43
CA PRO A 174 3.71 13.98 16.57
C PRO A 174 4.68 15.17 16.79
N ASP A 175 5.41 15.18 17.90
CA ASP A 175 6.45 16.17 18.22
C ASP A 175 7.74 15.97 17.40
N GLY A 176 7.87 14.84 16.70
CA GLY A 176 9.05 14.51 15.90
C GLY A 176 9.97 13.46 16.53
N GLU A 177 9.58 12.81 17.64
CA GLU A 177 10.32 11.64 18.14
C GLU A 177 10.33 10.52 17.11
N LEU A 178 11.52 10.03 16.76
CA LEU A 178 11.71 8.94 15.81
C LEU A 178 11.30 7.59 16.42
N ALA A 179 10.75 6.71 15.61
CA ALA A 179 10.56 5.32 15.98
C ALA A 179 11.93 4.61 16.05
N VAL A 180 12.12 3.78 17.07
CA VAL A 180 13.36 3.01 17.26
C VAL A 180 13.47 1.85 16.27
N ASP A 181 12.34 1.26 15.90
CA ASP A 181 12.20 0.19 14.92
C ASP A 181 10.73 0.10 14.44
N ASN A 182 10.46 -0.81 13.49
CA ASN A 182 9.11 -1.11 13.04
C ASN A 182 8.22 -1.68 14.16
N ALA A 183 8.80 -2.48 15.07
CA ALA A 183 8.06 -3.15 16.13
C ALA A 183 7.41 -2.13 17.08
N ALA A 184 8.09 -1.02 17.39
CA ALA A 184 7.55 0.08 18.19
C ALA A 184 6.28 0.69 17.57
N GLN A 185 6.24 0.82 16.24
CA GLN A 185 5.04 1.31 15.54
C GLN A 185 3.91 0.28 15.57
N VAL A 186 4.23 -1.00 15.37
CA VAL A 186 3.27 -2.12 15.49
C VAL A 186 2.68 -2.18 16.91
N THR A 187 3.51 -2.17 17.95
CA THR A 187 3.08 -2.17 19.35
C THR A 187 2.14 -0.99 19.63
N LYS A 188 2.47 0.19 19.12
CA LYS A 188 1.64 1.38 19.32
C LYS A 188 0.27 1.27 18.66
N ILE A 189 0.20 0.89 17.38
CA ILE A 189 -1.11 0.77 16.71
C ILE A 189 -1.93 -0.37 17.31
N LYS A 190 -1.31 -1.50 17.65
CA LYS A 190 -1.94 -2.62 18.35
C LYS A 190 -2.59 -2.15 19.66
N GLY A 191 -1.85 -1.45 20.52
CA GLY A 191 -2.41 -0.96 21.79
C GLY A 191 -3.56 0.03 21.63
N ILE A 192 -3.58 0.83 20.55
CA ILE A 192 -4.72 1.71 20.24
C ILE A 192 -5.95 0.89 19.83
N LEU A 193 -5.75 -0.12 18.98
CA LEU A 193 -6.84 -0.97 18.49
C LEU A 193 -7.42 -1.85 19.61
N GLU A 194 -6.57 -2.44 20.46
CA GLU A 194 -7.01 -3.20 21.64
C GLU A 194 -7.79 -2.33 22.63
N ALA A 195 -7.38 -1.07 22.82
CA ALA A 195 -8.11 -0.11 23.65
C ALA A 195 -9.47 0.33 23.05
N LEU A 196 -9.71 0.02 21.77
CA LEU A 196 -10.96 0.22 21.05
C LEU A 196 -11.72 -1.10 20.84
N ASP A 197 -11.37 -2.15 21.61
CA ASP A 197 -12.00 -3.47 21.60
C ASP A 197 -11.85 -4.26 20.27
N PHE A 198 -10.86 -3.92 19.45
CA PHE A 198 -10.49 -4.74 18.29
C PHE A 198 -9.58 -5.90 18.67
N GLU A 199 -9.75 -7.03 17.96
CA GLU A 199 -8.82 -8.15 17.97
C GLU A 199 -7.87 -8.04 16.77
N ILE A 200 -6.60 -8.39 16.99
CA ILE A 200 -5.57 -8.33 15.94
C ILE A 200 -5.38 -9.72 15.35
N ALA A 201 -5.62 -9.84 14.05
CA ALA A 201 -5.41 -11.07 13.30
C ALA A 201 -3.95 -11.55 13.43
N SER A 202 -3.79 -12.82 13.78
CA SER A 202 -2.56 -13.57 13.61
C SER A 202 -2.24 -13.76 12.12
N PRO A 203 -1.00 -14.16 11.76
CA PRO A 203 -0.67 -14.46 10.39
C PRO A 203 -1.56 -15.54 9.75
N ASP A 204 -2.00 -16.54 10.51
CA ASP A 204 -2.85 -17.61 9.98
C ASP A 204 -4.29 -17.12 9.75
N GLU A 205 -4.84 -16.33 10.66
CA GLU A 205 -6.14 -15.66 10.44
C GLU A 205 -6.08 -14.71 9.25
N ALA A 206 -4.99 -13.97 9.08
CA ALA A 206 -4.79 -13.11 7.92
C ALA A 206 -4.75 -13.93 6.61
N ARG A 207 -4.10 -15.10 6.60
CA ARG A 207 -4.11 -16.02 5.45
C ARG A 207 -5.51 -16.52 5.15
N GLU A 208 -6.28 -16.89 6.17
CA GLU A 208 -7.67 -17.34 6.00
C GLU A 208 -8.55 -16.23 5.44
N LEU A 209 -8.47 -15.02 6.00
CA LEU A 209 -9.26 -13.85 5.57
C LEU A 209 -8.95 -13.44 4.13
N LEU A 210 -7.69 -13.55 3.72
CA LEU A 210 -7.22 -13.11 2.40
C LEU A 210 -7.10 -14.26 1.38
N HIS A 211 -7.44 -15.48 1.78
CA HIS A 211 -7.34 -16.69 0.95
C HIS A 211 -5.92 -16.90 0.39
N LEU A 212 -4.90 -16.64 1.22
CA LEU A 212 -3.50 -16.81 0.82
C LEU A 212 -3.15 -18.29 0.69
N LYS A 213 -2.22 -18.60 -0.22
CA LYS A 213 -1.78 -19.97 -0.49
C LYS A 213 -1.01 -20.63 0.66
N GLY A 214 -0.53 -19.89 1.65
CA GLY A 214 0.25 -20.43 2.76
C GLY A 214 1.76 -20.36 2.54
N GLY A 215 2.48 -20.18 3.63
CA GLY A 215 3.94 -19.99 3.62
C GLY A 215 4.74 -21.19 3.16
N ASN A 216 4.15 -22.39 3.07
CA ASN A 216 4.78 -23.58 2.50
C ASN A 216 4.65 -23.66 0.97
N GLN A 217 3.95 -22.72 0.33
CA GLN A 217 3.76 -22.64 -1.13
C GLN A 217 4.50 -21.44 -1.77
N VAL A 218 5.46 -20.86 -1.05
CA VAL A 218 6.40 -19.85 -1.56
C VAL A 218 7.76 -20.50 -1.90
N ASN A 219 8.63 -19.77 -2.60
CA ASN A 219 9.94 -20.27 -3.04
C ASN A 219 11.09 -19.64 -2.22
N PHE A 220 10.99 -19.66 -0.88
CA PHE A 220 12.03 -19.23 0.08
C PHE A 220 11.73 -19.73 1.50
#